data_AF-A0AAV5Z204-F1
#
_entry.id   AF-A0AAV5Z204-F1
#
_cell.length_a   1.000
_cell.length_b   1.000
_cell.length_c   1.000
_cell.angle_alpha   90.00
_cell.angle_beta   90.00
_cell.angle_gamma   90.00
#
_symmetry.space_group_name_H-M   'P 1'
#
loop_
_entity.id
_entity.type
_entity.pdbx_description
1 polymer ?
#
loop_
_entity_poly.entity_id
_entity_poly.type
_entity_poly.pdbx_seq_one_letter_code
_entity_poly.pdbx_strand_id
1 'polypeptide(L)'
;STMGLGALMAAPAVFAFGLVAFGFLGMGPVTIAVDSYGPVTDNAQSVFELSVIETLPGIKQQLKKDHGFDVNFEAAKHLLEENDSAGNTFKATAKPVLIGTAVVGATTMIFSIIVLLTAGLTQNLDKLSLLHAPFLLGLISGGAIIYWFTGASTQAVTTGAYRAVEFIKANIRLEGATKASITDSKRVVEICTQYAQKGMFNIFLAVFFVTLAFAFVEPYFFVGYLISIALFGLYQAIFMANAGGAWDNAKKVVEVDLKEKGTPLHAATVVGDTVGDPFKDTSSVAMNPIIKFTTLFGLLAVELAVSLTAERGSGFTSVLAAIFFAVSVIFVWRSFYGMRIKVEGAAATAPAMAKR
;
A
#
# COMPACT_ATOMS: atom_id res chain seq x y z
N SER A 1 33.54 -16.26 -5.26
CA SER A 1 33.86 -17.41 -6.13
C SER A 1 35.17 -17.14 -6.84
N THR A 2 36.14 -18.05 -6.73
CA THR A 2 37.44 -18.01 -7.43
C THR A 2 37.40 -18.68 -8.81
N MET A 3 36.22 -19.11 -9.27
CA MET A 3 36.02 -19.85 -10.53
C MET A 3 35.91 -18.94 -11.78
N GLY A 4 36.73 -17.90 -11.91
CA GLY A 4 36.81 -17.09 -13.15
C GLY A 4 35.63 -16.16 -13.47
N LEU A 5 34.49 -16.25 -12.76
CA LEU A 5 33.37 -15.31 -12.90
C LEU A 5 33.76 -13.84 -12.66
N GLY A 6 34.75 -13.59 -11.80
CA GLY A 6 35.30 -12.25 -11.55
C GLY A 6 36.05 -11.64 -12.74
N ALA A 7 36.49 -12.45 -13.71
CA ALA A 7 37.16 -11.97 -14.92
C ALA A 7 36.17 -11.64 -16.06
N LEU A 8 34.93 -12.16 -15.98
CA LEU A 8 33.88 -11.94 -16.98
C LEU A 8 32.84 -10.90 -16.55
N MET A 9 32.75 -10.60 -15.24
CA MET A 9 31.72 -9.72 -14.69
C MET A 9 32.32 -8.54 -13.93
N ALA A 10 31.96 -7.31 -14.33
CA ALA A 10 32.42 -6.08 -13.68
C ALA A 10 31.97 -5.97 -12.20
N ALA A 11 30.87 -6.64 -11.82
CA ALA A 11 30.35 -6.64 -10.45
C ALA A 11 29.71 -7.99 -10.05
N PRO A 12 30.53 -9.02 -9.70
CA PRO A 12 30.03 -10.35 -9.38
C PRO A 12 29.09 -10.38 -8.17
N ALA A 13 29.31 -9.49 -7.19
CA ALA A 13 28.49 -9.38 -5.99
C ALA A 13 27.06 -8.93 -6.30
N VAL A 14 26.88 -8.02 -7.25
CA VAL A 14 25.55 -7.52 -7.61
C VAL A 14 24.80 -8.52 -8.47
N PHE A 15 25.49 -9.20 -9.37
CA PHE A 15 24.87 -10.31 -10.08
C PHE A 15 24.40 -11.40 -9.12
N ALA A 16 25.24 -11.79 -8.15
CA ALA A 16 24.84 -12.75 -7.11
C ALA A 16 23.64 -12.23 -6.28
N PHE A 17 23.60 -10.94 -5.97
CA PHE A 17 22.46 -10.33 -5.28
C PHE A 17 21.17 -10.35 -6.12
N GLY A 18 21.26 -10.12 -7.44
CA GLY A 18 20.13 -10.30 -8.36
C GLY A 18 19.63 -11.74 -8.40
N LEU A 19 20.53 -12.74 -8.32
CA LEU A 19 20.16 -14.15 -8.22
C LEU A 19 19.47 -14.48 -6.88
N VAL A 20 19.82 -13.80 -5.78
CA VAL A 20 19.07 -13.90 -4.52
C VAL A 20 17.64 -13.40 -4.70
N ALA A 21 17.44 -12.29 -5.42
CA ALA A 21 16.10 -11.78 -5.76
C ALA A 21 15.28 -12.83 -6.53
N PHE A 22 15.91 -13.47 -7.52
CA PHE A 22 15.31 -14.55 -8.29
C PHE A 22 14.97 -15.76 -7.41
N GLY A 23 15.85 -16.14 -6.48
CA GLY A 23 15.62 -17.20 -5.51
C GLY A 23 14.42 -16.91 -4.58
N PHE A 24 14.26 -15.66 -4.11
CA PHE A 24 13.09 -15.24 -3.33
C PHE A 24 11.78 -15.44 -4.10
N LEU A 25 11.80 -15.20 -5.41
CA LEU A 25 10.64 -15.43 -6.29
C LEU A 25 10.41 -16.91 -6.64
N GLY A 26 11.35 -17.81 -6.34
CA GLY A 26 11.16 -19.26 -6.52
C GLY A 26 9.99 -19.82 -5.70
N MET A 27 9.70 -19.21 -4.55
CA MET A 27 8.51 -19.50 -3.73
C MET A 27 7.33 -18.57 -4.02
N GLY A 28 7.38 -17.82 -5.13
CA GLY A 28 6.34 -16.89 -5.55
C GLY A 28 4.94 -17.51 -5.61
N PRO A 29 4.74 -18.69 -6.24
CA PRO A 29 3.43 -19.33 -6.28
C PRO A 29 2.85 -19.63 -4.88
N VAL A 30 3.69 -20.10 -3.95
CA VAL A 30 3.26 -20.38 -2.57
C VAL A 30 2.93 -19.08 -1.83
N THR A 31 3.77 -18.05 -1.97
CA THR A 31 3.54 -16.74 -1.35
C THR A 31 2.22 -16.12 -1.82
N ILE A 32 1.94 -16.20 -3.12
CA ILE A 32 0.68 -15.70 -3.71
C ILE A 32 -0.51 -16.53 -3.23
N ALA A 33 -0.38 -17.87 -3.16
CA ALA A 33 -1.45 -18.74 -2.67
C ALA A 33 -1.82 -18.43 -1.22
N VAL A 34 -0.81 -18.24 -0.36
CA VAL A 34 -0.97 -17.91 1.06
C VAL A 34 -1.57 -16.50 1.23
N ASP A 35 -1.12 -15.51 0.47
CA ASP A 35 -1.70 -14.16 0.47
C ASP A 35 -3.15 -14.15 -0.04
N SER A 36 -3.44 -14.94 -1.09
CA SER A 36 -4.78 -15.04 -1.70
C SER A 36 -5.77 -15.85 -0.87
N TYR A 37 -5.29 -16.73 0.01
CA TYR A 37 -6.14 -17.51 0.90
C TYR A 37 -6.97 -16.60 1.82
N GLY A 38 -6.35 -15.55 2.38
CA GLY A 38 -7.03 -14.66 3.32
C GLY A 38 -8.22 -13.90 2.73
N PRO A 39 -8.13 -13.21 1.57
CA PRO A 39 -9.29 -12.58 0.95
C PRO A 39 -10.39 -13.57 0.55
N VAL A 40 -10.05 -14.82 0.24
CA VAL A 40 -11.04 -15.85 -0.11
C VAL A 40 -11.83 -16.26 1.14
N THR A 41 -11.16 -16.47 2.28
CA THR A 41 -11.84 -16.85 3.53
C THR A 41 -12.67 -15.71 4.12
N ASP A 42 -12.17 -14.48 4.06
CA ASP A 42 -12.91 -13.25 4.44
C ASP A 42 -14.22 -13.10 3.63
N ASN A 43 -14.14 -13.25 2.29
CA ASN A 43 -15.33 -13.21 1.44
C ASN A 43 -16.29 -14.37 1.72
N ALA A 44 -15.78 -15.57 2.01
CA ALA A 44 -16.63 -16.72 2.36
C ALA A 44 -17.40 -16.46 3.65
N GLN A 45 -16.75 -15.89 4.68
CA GLN A 45 -17.39 -15.47 5.92
C GLN A 45 -18.46 -14.39 5.65
N SER A 46 -18.10 -13.35 4.89
CA SER A 46 -19.02 -12.26 4.54
C SER A 46 -20.25 -12.75 3.79
N VAL A 47 -20.09 -13.66 2.83
CA VAL A 47 -21.22 -14.27 2.10
C VAL A 47 -22.11 -15.06 3.04
N PHE A 48 -21.52 -15.83 3.97
CA PHE A 48 -22.28 -16.59 4.96
C PHE A 48 -23.13 -15.66 5.84
N GLU A 49 -22.53 -14.62 6.42
CA GLU A 49 -23.23 -13.66 7.29
C GLU A 49 -24.34 -12.89 6.54
N LEU A 50 -24.03 -12.37 5.34
CA LEU A 50 -24.98 -11.58 4.54
C LEU A 50 -26.12 -12.42 3.95
N SER A 51 -25.90 -13.73 3.78
CA SER A 51 -26.94 -14.64 3.28
C SER A 51 -28.11 -14.77 4.25
N VAL A 52 -27.90 -14.55 5.56
CA VAL A 52 -28.84 -14.81 6.66
C VAL A 52 -29.49 -16.20 6.56
N ILE A 53 -28.81 -17.17 5.93
CA ILE A 53 -29.33 -18.50 5.62
C ILE A 53 -29.83 -19.23 6.87
N GLU A 54 -29.21 -18.97 8.02
CA GLU A 54 -29.58 -19.53 9.32
C GLU A 54 -30.98 -19.09 9.81
N THR A 55 -31.47 -17.95 9.33
CA THR A 55 -32.78 -17.40 9.71
C THR A 55 -33.93 -17.96 8.86
N LEU A 56 -33.62 -18.71 7.80
CA LEU A 56 -34.62 -19.23 6.87
C LEU A 56 -35.39 -20.42 7.48
N PRO A 57 -36.73 -20.38 7.52
CA PRO A 57 -37.53 -21.49 8.06
C PRO A 57 -37.33 -22.77 7.24
N GLY A 58 -37.08 -23.90 7.91
CA GLY A 58 -37.01 -25.23 7.27
C GLY A 58 -35.72 -25.50 6.47
N ILE A 59 -34.75 -24.59 6.47
CA ILE A 59 -33.54 -24.69 5.65
C ILE A 59 -32.70 -25.93 5.99
N LYS A 60 -32.66 -26.35 7.26
CA LYS A 60 -31.94 -27.56 7.69
C LYS A 60 -32.53 -28.82 7.06
N GLN A 61 -33.85 -28.94 7.04
CA GLN A 61 -34.55 -30.07 6.42
C GLN A 61 -34.37 -30.06 4.90
N GLN A 62 -34.39 -28.87 4.28
CA GLN A 62 -34.19 -28.74 2.85
C GLN A 62 -32.78 -29.13 2.43
N LEU A 63 -31.74 -28.62 3.11
CA LEU A 63 -30.35 -28.98 2.83
C LEU A 63 -30.08 -30.47 3.06
N LYS A 64 -30.69 -31.08 4.09
CA LYS A 64 -30.60 -32.52 4.33
C LYS A 64 -31.23 -33.32 3.19
N LYS A 65 -32.36 -32.87 2.66
CA LYS A 65 -33.05 -33.50 1.52
C LYS A 65 -32.24 -33.37 0.23
N ASP A 66 -31.70 -32.19 -0.03
CA ASP A 66 -31.06 -31.86 -1.31
C ASP A 66 -29.61 -32.38 -1.39
N HIS A 67 -28.89 -32.42 -0.27
CA HIS A 67 -27.46 -32.79 -0.22
C HIS A 67 -27.13 -34.00 0.65
N GLY A 68 -28.08 -34.55 1.41
CA GLY A 68 -27.90 -35.81 2.14
C GLY A 68 -27.07 -35.74 3.41
N PHE A 69 -26.77 -34.55 3.95
CA PHE A 69 -26.02 -34.38 5.21
C PHE A 69 -26.72 -33.42 6.19
N ASP A 70 -26.45 -33.60 7.48
CA ASP A 70 -26.94 -32.70 8.54
C ASP A 70 -26.04 -31.45 8.63
N VAL A 71 -26.66 -30.27 8.55
CA VAL A 71 -25.96 -28.98 8.64
C VAL A 71 -25.82 -28.49 10.08
N ASN A 72 -24.60 -28.06 10.42
CA ASN A 72 -24.29 -27.37 11.67
C ASN A 72 -23.80 -25.94 11.37
N PHE A 73 -24.71 -24.96 11.47
CA PHE A 73 -24.39 -23.56 11.20
C PHE A 73 -23.41 -22.94 12.22
N GLU A 74 -23.46 -23.36 13.49
CA GLU A 74 -22.52 -22.89 14.51
C GLU A 74 -21.09 -23.34 14.19
N ALA A 75 -20.93 -24.61 13.81
CA ALA A 75 -19.63 -25.12 13.37
C ALA A 75 -19.15 -24.43 12.09
N ALA A 76 -20.04 -24.19 11.13
CA ALA A 76 -19.68 -23.47 9.91
C ALA A 76 -19.19 -22.05 10.20
N LYS A 77 -19.88 -21.31 11.08
CA LYS A 77 -19.50 -19.96 11.49
C LYS A 77 -18.14 -19.95 12.19
N HIS A 78 -17.93 -20.86 13.16
CA HIS A 78 -16.66 -21.00 13.85
C HIS A 78 -15.50 -21.28 12.88
N LEU A 79 -15.69 -22.22 11.95
CA LEU A 79 -14.67 -22.58 10.96
C LEU A 79 -14.38 -21.42 10.00
N LEU A 80 -15.38 -20.64 9.61
CA LEU A 80 -15.18 -19.45 8.77
C LEU A 80 -14.38 -18.38 9.51
N GLU A 81 -14.74 -18.06 10.75
CA GLU A 81 -14.03 -17.10 11.61
C GLU A 81 -12.58 -17.54 11.89
N GLU A 82 -12.35 -18.84 12.15
CA GLU A 82 -11.03 -19.42 12.36
C GLU A 82 -10.14 -19.33 11.10
N ASN A 83 -10.70 -19.63 9.93
CA ASN A 83 -9.97 -19.55 8.67
C ASN A 83 -9.70 -18.10 8.21
N ASP A 84 -10.57 -17.14 8.54
CA ASP A 84 -10.30 -15.71 8.33
C ASP A 84 -9.13 -15.25 9.21
N SER A 85 -9.12 -15.65 10.49
CA SER A 85 -8.00 -15.39 11.42
C SER A 85 -6.67 -15.97 10.93
N ALA A 86 -6.68 -17.22 10.44
CA ALA A 86 -5.51 -17.83 9.80
C ALA A 86 -5.08 -17.06 8.54
N GLY A 87 -6.06 -16.65 7.72
CA GLY A 87 -5.86 -15.83 6.53
C GLY A 87 -5.18 -14.49 6.81
N ASN A 88 -5.52 -13.83 7.92
CA ASN A 88 -4.86 -12.59 8.34
C ASN A 88 -3.40 -12.80 8.71
N THR A 89 -3.08 -13.91 9.37
CA THR A 89 -1.69 -14.30 9.67
C THR A 89 -0.90 -14.61 8.40
N PHE A 90 -1.53 -15.29 7.44
CA PHE A 90 -0.96 -15.54 6.11
C PHE A 90 -0.69 -14.27 5.31
N LYS A 91 -1.64 -13.32 5.26
CA LYS A 91 -1.41 -11.98 4.68
C LYS A 91 -0.23 -11.27 5.36
N ALA A 92 -0.19 -11.29 6.70
CA ALA A 92 0.85 -10.61 7.47
C ALA A 92 2.25 -11.21 7.26
N THR A 93 2.35 -12.51 6.95
CA THR A 93 3.64 -13.17 6.64
C THR A 93 4.05 -13.02 5.17
N ALA A 94 3.09 -13.01 4.24
CA ALA A 94 3.36 -12.87 2.81
C ALA A 94 3.78 -11.43 2.43
N LYS A 95 3.14 -10.40 3.00
CA LYS A 95 3.41 -8.98 2.69
C LYS A 95 4.91 -8.60 2.89
N PRO A 96 5.57 -8.94 4.00
CA PRO A 96 7.02 -8.75 4.20
C PRO A 96 7.90 -9.45 3.15
N VAL A 97 7.53 -10.66 2.73
CA VAL A 97 8.27 -11.40 1.69
C VAL A 97 8.16 -10.66 0.35
N LEU A 98 6.94 -10.23 -0.02
CA LEU A 98 6.69 -9.49 -1.26
C LEU A 98 7.47 -8.17 -1.32
N ILE A 99 7.50 -7.38 -0.24
CA ILE A 99 8.29 -6.15 -0.20
C ILE A 99 9.80 -6.44 -0.19
N GLY A 100 10.23 -7.51 0.47
CA GLY A 100 11.62 -7.97 0.43
C GLY A 100 12.09 -8.20 -1.01
N THR A 101 11.27 -8.90 -1.82
CA THR A 101 11.59 -9.12 -3.24
C THR A 101 11.70 -7.81 -4.03
N ALA A 102 10.87 -6.83 -3.69
CA ALA A 102 10.87 -5.52 -4.34
C ALA A 102 12.18 -4.76 -4.11
N VAL A 103 12.67 -4.79 -2.86
CA VAL A 103 13.87 -4.06 -2.45
C VAL A 103 15.14 -4.72 -2.98
N VAL A 104 15.19 -6.05 -3.04
CA VAL A 104 16.31 -6.77 -3.66
C VAL A 104 16.34 -6.49 -5.17
N GLY A 105 15.18 -6.52 -5.85
CA GLY A 105 15.09 -6.13 -7.26
C GLY A 105 15.48 -4.67 -7.50
N ALA A 106 14.96 -3.75 -6.69
CA ALA A 106 15.28 -2.32 -6.75
C ALA A 106 16.78 -2.05 -6.57
N THR A 107 17.41 -2.66 -5.57
CA THR A 107 18.86 -2.53 -5.33
C THR A 107 19.68 -2.98 -6.54
N THR A 108 19.26 -4.07 -7.21
CA THR A 108 19.91 -4.54 -8.43
C THR A 108 19.81 -3.49 -9.54
N MET A 109 18.62 -2.89 -9.74
CA MET A 109 18.41 -1.84 -10.75
C MET A 109 19.14 -0.55 -10.42
N ILE A 110 19.17 -0.13 -9.16
CA ILE A 110 19.94 1.01 -8.67
C ILE A 110 21.43 0.81 -9.00
N PHE A 111 21.95 -0.39 -8.77
CA PHE A 111 23.33 -0.67 -9.09
C PHE A 111 23.60 -0.67 -10.60
N SER A 112 22.68 -1.15 -11.43
CA SER A 112 22.77 -1.01 -12.88
C SER A 112 22.89 0.46 -13.31
N ILE A 113 22.14 1.36 -12.68
CA ILE A 113 22.26 2.82 -12.90
C ILE A 113 23.65 3.31 -12.47
N ILE A 114 24.16 2.87 -11.32
CA ILE A 114 25.49 3.23 -10.84
C ILE A 114 26.56 2.80 -11.85
N VAL A 115 26.53 1.56 -12.32
CA VAL A 115 27.47 1.03 -13.32
C VAL A 115 27.42 1.84 -14.62
N LEU A 116 26.22 2.21 -15.07
CA LEU A 116 26.01 3.06 -16.25
C LEU A 116 26.67 4.44 -16.07
N LEU A 117 26.41 5.12 -14.95
CA LEU A 117 26.90 6.49 -14.69
C LEU A 117 28.41 6.57 -14.41
N THR A 118 29.01 5.47 -13.95
CA THR A 118 30.42 5.40 -13.54
C THR A 118 31.32 4.75 -14.60
N ALA A 119 30.80 4.50 -15.80
CA ALA A 119 31.50 3.81 -16.88
C ALA A 119 32.13 2.48 -16.40
N GLY A 120 31.30 1.63 -15.76
CA GLY A 120 31.77 0.35 -15.23
C GLY A 120 32.54 0.46 -13.92
N LEU A 121 32.15 1.39 -13.03
CA LEU A 121 32.77 1.63 -11.71
C LEU A 121 34.20 2.18 -11.80
N THR A 122 34.53 2.92 -12.86
CA THR A 122 35.87 3.48 -13.07
C THR A 122 35.94 4.99 -12.90
N GLN A 123 34.82 5.70 -13.06
CA GLN A 123 34.75 7.16 -13.03
C GLN A 123 33.67 7.65 -12.06
N ASN A 124 33.80 8.89 -11.58
CA ASN A 124 32.80 9.60 -10.78
C ASN A 124 32.33 8.88 -9.50
N LEU A 125 33.13 7.94 -8.96
CA LEU A 125 32.80 7.21 -7.74
C LEU A 125 32.68 8.13 -6.52
N ASP A 126 33.40 9.26 -6.53
CA ASP A 126 33.34 10.30 -5.50
C ASP A 126 31.93 10.92 -5.38
N LYS A 127 31.14 10.93 -6.46
CA LYS A 127 29.77 11.46 -6.46
C LYS A 127 28.74 10.54 -5.78
N LEU A 128 29.12 9.29 -5.47
CA LEU A 128 28.32 8.37 -4.64
C LEU A 128 28.60 8.52 -3.14
N SER A 129 29.54 9.39 -2.78
CA SER A 129 29.89 9.66 -1.38
C SER A 129 28.77 10.42 -0.67
N LEU A 130 28.58 10.16 0.63
CA LEU A 130 27.74 10.99 1.50
C LEU A 130 28.23 12.45 1.60
N LEU A 131 29.50 12.70 1.26
CA LEU A 131 30.06 14.05 1.19
C LEU A 131 29.63 14.79 -0.08
N HIS A 132 29.11 14.08 -1.08
CA HIS A 132 28.52 14.70 -2.27
C HIS A 132 27.12 15.21 -1.91
N ALA A 133 26.97 16.54 -1.82
CA ALA A 133 25.74 17.17 -1.37
C ALA A 133 24.47 16.75 -2.17
N PRO A 134 24.50 16.62 -3.52
CA PRO A 134 23.38 16.07 -4.28
C PRO A 134 23.00 14.66 -3.84
N PHE A 135 23.95 13.76 -3.65
CA PHE A 135 23.67 12.39 -3.21
C PHE A 135 23.01 12.36 -1.83
N LEU A 136 23.54 13.13 -0.88
CA LEU A 136 22.97 13.25 0.47
C LEU A 136 21.55 13.85 0.45
N LEU A 137 21.32 14.89 -0.37
CA LEU A 137 19.99 15.47 -0.56
C LEU A 137 19.02 14.45 -1.17
N GLY A 138 19.52 13.59 -2.07
CA GLY A 138 18.77 12.47 -2.63
C GLY A 138 18.26 11.54 -1.54
N LEU A 139 19.15 11.17 -0.60
CA LEU A 139 18.77 10.31 0.53
C LEU A 139 17.66 10.93 1.38
N ILE A 140 17.74 12.23 1.68
CA ILE A 140 16.69 12.93 2.43
C ILE A 140 15.38 12.97 1.65
N SER A 141 15.46 13.24 0.35
CA SER A 141 14.30 13.38 -0.53
C SER A 141 13.56 12.06 -0.72
N GLY A 142 14.28 10.93 -0.83
CA GLY A 142 13.67 9.60 -0.95
C GLY A 142 12.85 9.24 0.28
N GLY A 143 13.37 9.50 1.48
CA GLY A 143 12.66 9.27 2.73
C GLY A 143 11.42 10.15 2.84
N ALA A 144 11.55 11.43 2.48
CA ALA A 144 10.43 12.37 2.46
C ALA A 144 9.29 11.91 1.53
N ILE A 145 9.61 11.36 0.36
CA ILE A 145 8.61 10.83 -0.58
C ILE A 145 7.90 9.59 -0.02
N ILE A 146 8.59 8.70 0.68
CA ILE A 146 7.95 7.54 1.35
C ILE A 146 6.93 8.01 2.39
N TYR A 147 7.31 8.93 3.28
CA TYR A 147 6.39 9.42 4.31
C TYR A 147 5.26 10.29 3.76
N TRP A 148 5.52 11.06 2.70
CA TRP A 148 4.45 11.75 1.98
C TRP A 148 3.49 10.74 1.34
N PHE A 149 4.00 9.68 0.71
CA PHE A 149 3.18 8.67 0.06
C PHE A 149 2.25 7.95 1.06
N THR A 150 2.78 7.54 2.21
CA THR A 150 1.97 6.89 3.26
C THR A 150 0.90 7.84 3.82
N GLY A 151 1.24 9.11 4.02
CA GLY A 151 0.28 10.13 4.43
C GLY A 151 -0.81 10.38 3.38
N ALA A 152 -0.43 10.51 2.11
CA ALA A 152 -1.35 10.78 1.01
C ALA A 152 -2.30 9.60 0.73
N SER A 153 -1.79 8.36 0.76
CA SER A 153 -2.61 7.16 0.59
C SER A 153 -3.57 6.96 1.76
N THR A 154 -3.11 7.15 3.00
CA THR A 154 -3.99 7.13 4.19
C THR A 154 -5.08 8.20 4.09
N GLN A 155 -4.72 9.45 3.73
CA GLN A 155 -5.69 10.53 3.53
C GLN A 155 -6.75 10.18 2.48
N ALA A 156 -6.37 9.55 1.37
CA ALA A 156 -7.30 9.14 0.33
C ALA A 156 -8.33 8.12 0.86
N VAL A 157 -7.87 7.11 1.61
CA VAL A 157 -8.74 6.11 2.25
C VAL A 157 -9.66 6.76 3.27
N THR A 158 -9.11 7.54 4.20
CA THR A 158 -9.90 8.21 5.26
C THR A 158 -10.98 9.11 4.68
N THR A 159 -10.68 9.82 3.59
CA THR A 159 -11.66 10.70 2.92
C THR A 159 -12.79 9.90 2.28
N GLY A 160 -12.45 8.81 1.57
CA GLY A 160 -13.46 7.92 0.98
C GLY A 160 -14.34 7.29 2.03
N ALA A 161 -13.74 6.74 3.10
CA ALA A 161 -14.44 6.14 4.22
C ALA A 161 -15.38 7.14 4.92
N TYR A 162 -14.90 8.35 5.22
CA TYR A 162 -15.71 9.39 5.85
C TYR A 162 -16.94 9.74 5.00
N ARG A 163 -16.78 9.92 3.68
CA ARG A 163 -17.89 10.24 2.77
C ARG A 163 -18.89 9.08 2.65
N ALA A 164 -18.41 7.84 2.63
CA ALA A 164 -19.28 6.66 2.66
C ALA A 164 -20.09 6.62 3.96
N VAL A 165 -19.45 6.87 5.12
CA VAL A 165 -20.14 6.90 6.43
C VAL A 165 -21.15 8.05 6.52
N GLU A 166 -20.82 9.25 6.04
CA GLU A 166 -21.77 10.37 5.97
C GLU A 166 -23.00 9.99 5.13
N PHE A 167 -22.79 9.38 3.96
CA PHE A 167 -23.88 8.92 3.10
C PHE A 167 -24.74 7.87 3.80
N ILE A 168 -24.13 6.87 4.44
CA ILE A 168 -24.83 5.81 5.18
C ILE A 168 -25.69 6.44 6.29
N LYS A 169 -25.12 7.33 7.11
CA LYS A 169 -25.85 8.00 8.21
C LYS A 169 -27.01 8.85 7.72
N ALA A 170 -26.87 9.52 6.58
CA ALA A 170 -27.90 10.40 6.05
C ALA A 170 -29.03 9.66 5.33
N ASN A 171 -28.72 8.54 4.65
CA ASN A 171 -29.64 7.92 3.69
C ASN A 171 -30.10 6.50 4.06
N ILE A 172 -29.32 5.75 4.84
CA ILE A 172 -29.64 4.36 5.18
C ILE A 172 -30.24 4.32 6.59
N ARG A 173 -31.56 4.17 6.67
CA ARG A 173 -32.29 3.90 7.92
C ARG A 173 -32.86 2.48 7.85
N LEU A 174 -32.38 1.60 8.71
CA LEU A 174 -32.79 0.19 8.77
C LEU A 174 -34.05 -0.03 9.61
N GLU A 175 -34.89 0.99 9.81
CA GLU A 175 -36.11 0.89 10.60
C GLU A 175 -37.09 -0.10 9.94
N GLY A 176 -37.12 -1.34 10.45
CA GLY A 176 -37.95 -2.43 9.96
C GLY A 176 -37.37 -3.29 8.83
N ALA A 177 -36.13 -3.03 8.38
CA ALA A 177 -35.47 -3.79 7.31
C ALA A 177 -34.14 -4.38 7.78
N THR A 178 -33.92 -5.67 7.54
CA THR A 178 -32.66 -6.38 7.86
C THR A 178 -31.54 -6.12 6.84
N LYS A 179 -31.83 -5.46 5.71
CA LYS A 179 -30.88 -5.22 4.61
C LYS A 179 -31.06 -3.83 4.01
N ALA A 180 -29.96 -3.17 3.65
CA ALA A 180 -29.99 -1.93 2.88
C ALA A 180 -30.54 -2.15 1.46
N SER A 181 -31.13 -1.11 0.86
CA SER A 181 -31.63 -1.21 -0.51
C SER A 181 -30.47 -1.42 -1.49
N ILE A 182 -30.71 -2.16 -2.58
CA ILE A 182 -29.70 -2.37 -3.64
C ILE A 182 -29.22 -1.03 -4.21
N THR A 183 -30.12 -0.04 -4.30
CA THR A 183 -29.83 1.30 -4.80
C THR A 183 -28.85 2.05 -3.89
N ASP A 184 -29.07 2.01 -2.57
CA ASP A 184 -28.18 2.67 -1.61
C ASP A 184 -26.81 1.99 -1.55
N SER A 185 -26.79 0.65 -1.59
CA SER A 185 -25.55 -0.13 -1.66
C SER A 185 -24.73 0.22 -2.92
N LYS A 186 -25.37 0.33 -4.09
CA LYS A 186 -24.71 0.78 -5.33
C LYS A 186 -24.14 2.19 -5.19
N ARG A 187 -24.85 3.09 -4.50
CA ARG A 187 -24.40 4.46 -4.29
C ARG A 187 -23.18 4.54 -3.37
N VAL A 188 -23.13 3.73 -2.31
CA VAL A 188 -21.93 3.59 -1.45
C VAL A 188 -20.73 3.09 -2.25
N VAL A 189 -20.92 2.07 -3.09
CA VAL A 189 -19.86 1.54 -3.98
C VAL A 189 -19.36 2.61 -4.94
N GLU A 190 -20.26 3.39 -5.54
CA GLU A 190 -19.91 4.49 -6.44
C GLU A 190 -19.04 5.56 -5.74
N ILE A 191 -19.44 5.97 -4.53
CA ILE A 191 -18.67 6.93 -3.71
C ILE A 191 -17.27 6.39 -3.47
N CYS A 192 -17.13 5.17 -2.94
CA CYS A 192 -15.84 4.56 -2.69
C CYS A 192 -14.98 4.48 -3.97
N THR A 193 -15.58 4.12 -5.10
CA THR A 193 -14.90 4.01 -6.40
C THR A 193 -14.33 5.35 -6.87
N GLN A 194 -15.14 6.42 -6.84
CA GLN A 194 -14.70 7.75 -7.29
C GLN A 194 -13.54 8.28 -6.47
N TYR A 195 -13.59 8.15 -5.14
CA TYR A 195 -12.53 8.62 -4.26
C TYR A 195 -11.27 7.77 -4.35
N ALA A 196 -11.39 6.44 -4.48
CA ALA A 196 -10.25 5.56 -4.71
C ALA A 196 -9.51 5.91 -6.01
N GLN A 197 -10.25 6.10 -7.11
CA GLN A 197 -9.67 6.48 -8.41
C GLN A 197 -8.98 7.85 -8.35
N LYS A 198 -9.62 8.85 -7.73
CA LYS A 198 -9.06 10.19 -7.59
C LYS A 198 -7.79 10.20 -6.74
N GLY A 199 -7.78 9.46 -5.64
CA GLY A 199 -6.61 9.26 -4.78
C GLY A 199 -5.46 8.63 -5.55
N MET A 200 -5.72 7.49 -6.19
CA MET A 200 -4.73 6.76 -7.00
C MET A 200 -4.12 7.63 -8.09
N PHE A 201 -4.95 8.36 -8.85
CA PHE A 201 -4.50 9.22 -9.93
C PHE A 201 -3.59 10.36 -9.44
N ASN A 202 -3.98 11.04 -8.36
CA ASN A 202 -3.17 12.13 -7.80
C ASN A 202 -1.81 11.62 -7.30
N ILE A 203 -1.81 10.50 -6.58
CA ILE A 203 -0.57 9.92 -6.02
C ILE A 203 0.35 9.43 -7.13
N PHE A 204 -0.20 8.72 -8.11
CA PHE A 204 0.59 8.20 -9.24
C PHE A 204 1.26 9.33 -10.02
N LEU A 205 0.52 10.39 -10.40
CA LEU A 205 1.11 11.50 -11.14
C LEU A 205 2.15 12.27 -10.34
N ALA A 206 1.93 12.45 -9.03
CA ALA A 206 2.96 13.03 -8.17
C ALA A 206 4.25 12.21 -8.21
N VAL A 207 4.19 10.89 -7.97
CA VAL A 207 5.38 10.02 -7.99
C VAL A 207 6.03 9.97 -9.38
N PHE A 208 5.23 9.86 -10.44
CA PHE A 208 5.70 9.86 -11.82
C PHE A 208 6.53 11.10 -12.15
N PHE A 209 5.97 12.28 -11.89
CA PHE A 209 6.64 13.54 -12.21
C PHE A 209 7.78 13.88 -11.25
N VAL A 210 7.71 13.50 -9.97
CA VAL A 210 8.85 13.64 -9.04
C VAL A 210 10.03 12.79 -9.53
N THR A 211 9.76 11.57 -9.99
CA THR A 211 10.80 10.65 -10.46
C THR A 211 11.49 11.20 -11.70
N LEU A 212 10.73 11.74 -12.66
CA LEU A 212 11.27 12.44 -13.82
C LEU A 212 12.05 13.69 -13.41
N ALA A 213 11.47 14.55 -12.57
CA ALA A 213 12.13 15.77 -12.13
C ALA A 213 13.50 15.45 -11.53
N PHE A 214 13.55 14.49 -10.61
CA PHE A 214 14.77 14.14 -9.88
C PHE A 214 15.82 13.50 -10.78
N ALA A 215 15.43 12.63 -11.72
CA ALA A 215 16.35 12.06 -12.70
C ALA A 215 16.98 13.13 -13.62
N PHE A 216 16.23 14.19 -13.94
CA PHE A 216 16.67 15.29 -14.82
C PHE A 216 17.45 16.38 -14.09
N VAL A 217 17.30 16.52 -12.76
CA VAL A 217 18.09 17.47 -11.97
C VAL A 217 19.56 17.04 -11.95
N GLU A 218 19.83 15.84 -11.44
CA GLU A 218 21.19 15.35 -11.27
C GLU A 218 21.17 13.82 -11.03
N PRO A 219 21.89 13.00 -11.84
CA PRO A 219 21.84 11.55 -11.73
C PRO A 219 22.28 10.96 -10.37
N TYR A 220 23.28 11.52 -9.69
CA TYR A 220 23.75 10.99 -8.41
C TYR A 220 22.80 11.33 -7.24
N PHE A 221 22.16 12.50 -7.26
CA PHE A 221 21.00 12.83 -6.42
C PHE A 221 19.89 11.81 -6.62
N PHE A 222 19.58 11.46 -7.87
CA PHE A 222 18.56 10.47 -8.17
C PHE A 222 18.92 9.07 -7.65
N VAL A 223 20.19 8.64 -7.75
CA VAL A 223 20.65 7.39 -7.13
C VAL A 223 20.44 7.41 -5.61
N GLY A 224 20.81 8.49 -4.92
CA GLY A 224 20.55 8.66 -3.49
C GLY A 224 19.06 8.58 -3.15
N TYR A 225 18.22 9.21 -3.97
CA TYR A 225 16.76 9.14 -3.86
C TYR A 225 16.22 7.70 -3.97
N LEU A 226 16.69 6.92 -4.95
CA LEU A 226 16.26 5.52 -5.12
C LEU A 226 16.71 4.62 -3.97
N ILE A 227 17.96 4.77 -3.50
CA ILE A 227 18.48 4.02 -2.35
C ILE A 227 17.59 4.28 -1.12
N SER A 228 17.28 5.55 -0.89
CA SER A 228 16.45 5.94 0.25
C SER A 228 15.01 5.45 0.14
N ILE A 229 14.38 5.53 -1.03
CA ILE A 229 13.05 4.94 -1.25
C ILE A 229 13.04 3.44 -0.95
N ALA A 230 14.07 2.70 -1.35
CA ALA A 230 14.16 1.27 -1.07
C ALA A 230 14.31 1.00 0.44
N LEU A 231 15.18 1.74 1.13
CA LEU A 231 15.43 1.56 2.56
C LEU A 231 14.23 1.98 3.42
N PHE A 232 13.75 3.22 3.30
CA PHE A 232 12.62 3.70 4.08
C PHE A 232 11.33 2.98 3.69
N GLY A 233 11.14 2.70 2.39
CA GLY A 233 9.97 1.98 1.90
C GLY A 233 9.89 0.55 2.44
N LEU A 234 11.02 -0.17 2.55
CA LEU A 234 11.07 -1.51 3.15
C LEU A 234 10.53 -1.49 4.58
N TYR A 235 11.14 -0.70 5.45
CA TYR A 235 10.82 -0.71 6.87
C TYR A 235 9.43 -0.12 7.13
N GLN A 236 9.05 0.92 6.39
CA GLN A 236 7.73 1.53 6.52
C GLN A 236 6.63 0.55 6.06
N ALA A 237 6.83 -0.19 4.97
CA ALA A 237 5.86 -1.18 4.52
C ALA A 237 5.70 -2.34 5.52
N ILE A 238 6.81 -2.86 6.05
CA ILE A 238 6.78 -3.92 7.07
C ILE A 238 6.08 -3.41 8.34
N PHE A 239 6.44 -2.23 8.81
CA PHE A 239 5.81 -1.62 9.98
C PHE A 239 4.30 -1.49 9.80
N MET A 240 3.84 -0.90 8.70
CA MET A 240 2.42 -0.66 8.46
C MET A 240 1.64 -1.98 8.26
N ALA A 241 2.22 -2.96 7.55
CA ALA A 241 1.60 -4.28 7.38
C ALA A 241 1.44 -5.01 8.73
N ASN A 242 2.49 -5.03 9.55
CA ASN A 242 2.47 -5.72 10.84
C ASN A 242 1.61 -4.99 11.87
N ALA A 243 1.67 -3.67 11.94
CA ALA A 243 0.85 -2.88 12.87
C ALA A 243 -0.65 -3.05 12.55
N GLY A 244 -1.03 -2.93 11.27
CA GLY A 244 -2.42 -3.14 10.86
C GLY A 244 -2.89 -4.58 11.09
N GLY A 245 -2.05 -5.59 10.78
CA GLY A 245 -2.38 -6.99 11.04
C GLY A 245 -2.49 -7.33 12.54
N ALA A 246 -1.67 -6.68 13.38
CA ALA A 246 -1.76 -6.85 14.83
C ALA A 246 -3.06 -6.31 15.41
N TRP A 247 -3.54 -5.15 14.95
CA TRP A 247 -4.84 -4.61 15.37
C TRP A 247 -6.02 -5.48 14.92
N ASP A 248 -5.99 -6.00 13.69
CA ASP A 248 -7.02 -6.91 13.18
C ASP A 248 -7.07 -8.21 14.00
N ASN A 249 -5.90 -8.83 14.24
CA ASN A 249 -5.82 -10.04 15.06
C ASN A 249 -6.21 -9.78 16.52
N ALA A 250 -5.87 -8.63 17.09
CA ALA A 250 -6.34 -8.26 18.44
C ALA A 250 -7.87 -8.16 18.51
N LYS A 251 -8.52 -7.61 17.48
CA LYS A 251 -9.98 -7.63 17.36
C LYS A 251 -10.50 -9.06 17.29
N LYS A 252 -9.89 -9.94 16.48
CA LYS A 252 -10.30 -11.35 16.37
C LYS A 252 -10.18 -12.13 17.69
N VAL A 253 -9.14 -11.89 18.49
CA VAL A 253 -9.01 -12.50 19.84
C VAL A 253 -10.20 -12.12 20.74
N VAL A 254 -10.62 -10.84 20.72
CA VAL A 254 -11.79 -10.39 21.49
C VAL A 254 -13.08 -11.01 20.96
N GLU A 255 -13.21 -11.15 19.64
CA GLU A 255 -14.40 -11.69 18.98
C GLU A 255 -14.59 -13.19 19.17
N VAL A 256 -13.50 -13.97 19.09
CA VAL A 256 -13.53 -15.44 19.02
C VAL A 256 -13.13 -16.09 20.34
N ASP A 257 -11.97 -15.73 20.88
CA ASP A 257 -11.40 -16.40 22.07
C ASP A 257 -12.09 -15.92 23.36
N LEU A 258 -12.21 -14.59 23.50
CA LEU A 258 -12.85 -13.98 24.67
C LEU A 258 -14.38 -13.94 24.56
N LYS A 259 -14.91 -14.00 23.33
CA LYS A 259 -16.36 -13.94 23.02
C LYS A 259 -17.04 -12.69 23.58
N GLU A 260 -16.34 -11.55 23.56
CA GLU A 260 -16.79 -10.28 24.13
C GLU A 260 -17.34 -9.32 23.06
N LYS A 261 -17.98 -9.84 22.00
CA LYS A 261 -18.61 -9.00 20.96
C LYS A 261 -19.66 -8.06 21.58
N GLY A 262 -19.62 -6.78 21.19
CA GLY A 262 -20.53 -5.74 21.68
C GLY A 262 -20.15 -5.09 23.02
N THR A 263 -19.03 -5.51 23.63
CA THR A 263 -18.51 -4.87 24.85
C THR A 263 -17.73 -3.58 24.52
N PRO A 264 -17.45 -2.73 25.53
CA PRO A 264 -16.52 -1.60 25.34
C PRO A 264 -15.13 -2.02 24.88
N LEU A 265 -14.66 -3.22 25.26
CA LEU A 265 -13.38 -3.77 24.80
C LEU A 265 -13.43 -4.04 23.28
N HIS A 266 -14.49 -4.70 22.81
CA HIS A 266 -14.68 -4.95 21.38
C HIS A 266 -14.79 -3.66 20.57
N ALA A 267 -15.53 -2.67 21.06
CA ALA A 267 -15.61 -1.37 20.39
C ALA A 267 -14.22 -0.70 20.26
N ALA A 268 -13.36 -0.81 21.29
CA ALA A 268 -12.00 -0.26 21.24
C ALA A 268 -11.11 -1.00 20.24
N THR A 269 -11.20 -2.33 20.14
CA THR A 269 -10.41 -3.09 19.16
C THR A 269 -10.89 -2.88 17.73
N VAL A 270 -12.19 -2.69 17.52
CA VAL A 270 -12.74 -2.26 16.21
C VAL A 270 -12.17 -0.90 15.79
N VAL A 271 -12.06 0.07 16.71
CA VAL A 271 -11.40 1.36 16.39
C VAL A 271 -9.94 1.13 15.98
N GLY A 272 -9.20 0.28 16.71
CA GLY A 272 -7.81 -0.06 16.36
C GLY A 272 -7.70 -0.66 14.96
N ASP A 273 -8.56 -1.61 14.62
CA ASP A 273 -8.59 -2.25 13.30
C ASP A 273 -8.90 -1.24 12.18
N THR A 274 -9.89 -0.37 12.36
CA THR A 274 -10.21 0.67 11.36
C THR A 274 -9.09 1.71 11.16
N VAL A 275 -8.23 1.92 12.16
CA VAL A 275 -6.99 2.71 12.01
C VAL A 275 -5.93 1.90 11.24
N GLY A 276 -5.88 0.59 11.46
CA GLY A 276 -4.97 -0.35 10.81
C GLY A 276 -5.29 -0.63 9.33
N ASP A 277 -6.55 -0.62 8.91
CA ASP A 277 -6.96 -0.91 7.53
C ASP A 277 -6.22 -0.10 6.44
N PRO A 278 -6.15 1.25 6.50
CA PRO A 278 -5.38 2.01 5.51
C PRO A 278 -3.88 1.70 5.56
N PHE A 279 -3.37 1.19 6.69
CA PHE A 279 -1.97 0.82 6.84
C PHE A 279 -1.70 -0.53 6.16
N LYS A 280 -2.40 -1.59 6.57
CA LYS A 280 -2.14 -2.96 6.10
C LYS A 280 -2.65 -3.22 4.68
N ASP A 281 -3.73 -2.56 4.23
CA ASP A 281 -4.40 -2.96 2.99
C ASP A 281 -4.29 -1.92 1.87
N THR A 282 -3.79 -0.71 2.17
CA THR A 282 -3.50 0.30 1.15
C THR A 282 -2.03 0.71 1.13
N SER A 283 -1.56 1.38 2.17
CA SER A 283 -0.26 2.07 2.16
C SER A 283 0.93 1.10 2.07
N SER A 284 0.93 0.06 2.91
CA SER A 284 2.02 -0.94 2.92
C SER A 284 2.07 -1.75 1.63
N VAL A 285 0.92 -2.22 1.13
CA VAL A 285 0.81 -3.03 -0.09
C VAL A 285 1.26 -2.21 -1.31
N ALA A 286 0.82 -0.95 -1.39
CA ALA A 286 1.16 -0.08 -2.51
C ALA A 286 2.62 0.41 -2.50
N MET A 287 3.36 0.25 -1.40
CA MET A 287 4.79 0.58 -1.35
C MET A 287 5.62 -0.28 -2.33
N ASN A 288 5.28 -1.56 -2.47
CA ASN A 288 5.95 -2.49 -3.38
C ASN A 288 5.91 -2.02 -4.85
N PRO A 289 4.74 -1.77 -5.47
CA PRO A 289 4.71 -1.25 -6.82
C PRO A 289 5.33 0.14 -6.93
N ILE A 290 5.25 1.01 -5.92
CA ILE A 290 5.92 2.32 -5.96
C ILE A 290 7.44 2.20 -6.03
N ILE A 291 8.05 1.35 -5.20
CA ILE A 291 9.51 1.11 -5.23
C ILE A 291 9.92 0.49 -6.57
N LYS A 292 9.20 -0.54 -7.03
CA LYS A 292 9.50 -1.21 -8.32
C LYS A 292 9.32 -0.26 -9.49
N PHE A 293 8.22 0.48 -9.54
CA PHE A 293 7.97 1.46 -10.59
C PHE A 293 9.06 2.52 -10.61
N THR A 294 9.33 3.18 -9.47
CA THR A 294 10.30 4.28 -9.38
C THR A 294 11.71 3.85 -9.78
N THR A 295 12.11 2.62 -9.46
CA THR A 295 13.43 2.09 -9.80
C THR A 295 13.54 1.62 -11.25
N LEU A 296 12.54 0.88 -11.76
CA LEU A 296 12.50 0.42 -13.16
C LEU A 296 12.37 1.59 -14.13
N PHE A 297 11.41 2.48 -13.87
CA PHE A 297 11.21 3.70 -14.64
C PHE A 297 12.39 4.65 -14.46
N GLY A 298 12.99 4.69 -13.27
CA GLY A 298 14.14 5.52 -12.96
C GLY A 298 15.36 5.23 -13.84
N LEU A 299 15.62 3.96 -14.16
CA LEU A 299 16.69 3.59 -15.10
C LEU A 299 16.49 4.26 -16.46
N LEU A 300 15.28 4.14 -17.02
CA LEU A 300 14.92 4.75 -18.30
C LEU A 300 14.96 6.29 -18.23
N ALA A 301 14.51 6.87 -17.11
CA ALA A 301 14.51 8.30 -16.89
C ALA A 301 15.92 8.88 -16.83
N VAL A 302 16.86 8.19 -16.16
CA VAL A 302 18.27 8.60 -16.11
C VAL A 302 18.92 8.50 -17.48
N GLU A 303 18.70 7.40 -18.21
CA GLU A 303 19.24 7.23 -19.56
C GLU A 303 18.76 8.33 -20.51
N LEU A 304 17.47 8.66 -20.43
CA LEU A 304 16.87 9.78 -21.18
C LEU A 304 17.46 11.13 -20.76
N ALA A 305 17.61 11.39 -19.46
CA ALA A 305 18.15 12.65 -18.94
C ALA A 305 19.62 12.87 -19.37
N VAL A 306 20.44 11.82 -19.31
CA VAL A 306 21.84 11.86 -19.74
C VAL A 306 21.93 12.08 -21.25
N SER A 307 21.15 11.35 -22.04
CA SER A 307 21.12 11.48 -23.50
C SER A 307 20.68 12.88 -23.95
N LEU A 308 19.60 13.40 -23.38
CA LEU A 308 19.11 14.76 -23.70
C LEU A 308 20.06 15.85 -23.24
N THR A 309 20.77 15.66 -22.13
CA THR A 309 21.80 16.61 -21.68
C THR A 309 22.96 16.65 -22.67
N ALA A 310 23.36 15.50 -23.23
CA ALA A 310 24.41 15.42 -24.24
C ALA A 310 23.98 16.06 -25.59
N GLU A 311 22.73 15.86 -26.00
CA GLU A 311 22.22 16.35 -27.30
C GLU A 311 21.81 17.84 -27.28
N ARG A 312 21.16 18.29 -26.20
CA ARG A 312 20.50 19.62 -26.14
C ARG A 312 21.06 20.54 -25.07
N GLY A 313 22.03 20.08 -24.28
CA GLY A 313 22.67 20.82 -23.20
C GLY A 313 21.88 20.82 -21.90
N SER A 314 22.59 21.14 -20.80
CA SER A 314 22.05 21.11 -19.42
C SER A 314 20.94 22.13 -19.16
N GLY A 315 20.90 23.23 -19.90
CA GLY A 315 19.83 24.23 -19.77
C GLY A 315 18.46 23.66 -20.13
N PHE A 316 18.38 22.86 -21.19
CA PHE A 316 17.13 22.24 -21.62
C PHE A 316 16.61 21.22 -20.59
N THR A 317 17.50 20.37 -20.07
CA THR A 317 17.13 19.35 -19.06
C THR A 317 16.76 19.98 -17.73
N SER A 318 17.40 21.08 -17.33
CA SER A 318 17.03 21.86 -16.14
C SER A 318 15.62 22.47 -16.24
N VAL A 319 15.25 22.98 -17.43
CA VAL A 319 13.89 23.50 -17.67
C VAL A 319 12.85 22.39 -17.58
N LEU A 320 13.13 21.21 -18.18
CA LEU A 320 12.24 20.05 -18.06
C LEU A 320 12.11 19.59 -16.61
N ALA A 321 13.22 19.51 -15.87
CA ALA A 321 13.21 19.18 -14.45
C ALA A 321 12.31 20.12 -13.65
N ALA A 322 12.40 21.43 -13.89
CA ALA A 322 11.56 22.43 -13.24
C ALA A 322 10.07 22.27 -13.59
N ILE A 323 9.75 21.98 -14.85
CA ILE A 323 8.36 21.72 -15.29
C ILE A 323 7.81 20.48 -14.59
N PHE A 324 8.54 19.36 -14.64
CA PHE A 324 8.13 18.12 -13.99
C PHE A 324 7.96 18.32 -12.48
N PHE A 325 8.88 19.04 -11.84
CA PHE A 325 8.78 19.35 -10.41
C PHE A 325 7.56 20.21 -10.08
N ALA A 326 7.26 21.23 -10.89
CA ALA A 326 6.07 22.05 -10.71
C ALA A 326 4.79 21.20 -10.82
N VAL A 327 4.71 20.32 -11.81
CA VAL A 327 3.57 19.39 -11.97
C VAL A 327 3.48 18.44 -10.77
N SER A 328 4.59 17.88 -10.29
CA SER A 328 4.57 16.99 -9.13
C SER A 328 4.10 17.72 -7.87
N VAL A 329 4.53 18.96 -7.64
CA VAL A 329 4.09 19.77 -6.49
C VAL A 329 2.58 20.02 -6.53
N ILE A 330 2.01 20.27 -7.71
CA ILE A 330 0.56 20.40 -7.87
C ILE A 330 -0.15 19.11 -7.44
N PHE A 331 0.34 17.95 -7.85
CA PHE A 331 -0.26 16.67 -7.48
C PHE A 331 -0.02 16.26 -6.03
N VAL A 332 1.12 16.61 -5.44
CA VAL A 332 1.40 16.50 -3.99
C VAL A 332 0.41 17.33 -3.19
N TRP A 333 0.13 18.56 -3.64
CA TRP A 333 -0.87 19.40 -3.00
C TRP A 333 -2.29 18.84 -3.16
N ARG A 334 -2.65 18.37 -4.36
CA ARG A 334 -3.96 17.76 -4.64
C ARG A 334 -4.20 16.48 -3.85
N SER A 335 -3.18 15.64 -3.68
CA SER A 335 -3.31 14.36 -2.98
C SER A 335 -3.63 14.55 -1.50
N PHE A 336 -3.12 15.63 -0.88
CA PHE A 336 -3.38 15.94 0.52
C PHE A 336 -4.50 16.96 0.70
N TYR A 337 -4.27 18.21 0.28
CA TYR A 337 -5.20 19.32 0.51
C TYR A 337 -6.47 19.24 -0.34
N GLY A 338 -6.33 18.79 -1.59
CA GLY A 338 -7.47 18.58 -2.50
C GLY A 338 -8.38 17.43 -2.09
N MET A 339 -7.90 16.54 -1.21
CA MET A 339 -8.64 15.40 -0.68
C MET A 339 -9.10 15.61 0.76
N ARG A 340 -8.80 16.74 1.42
CA ARG A 340 -9.25 16.93 2.81
C ARG A 340 -10.77 16.90 2.90
N ILE A 341 -11.24 16.29 3.98
CA ILE A 341 -12.65 16.35 4.38
C ILE A 341 -12.96 17.81 4.70
N LYS A 342 -13.83 18.43 3.91
CA LYS A 342 -14.33 19.78 4.20
C LYS A 342 -15.39 19.66 5.28
N VAL A 343 -15.08 20.16 6.46
CA VAL A 343 -16.05 20.32 7.53
C VAL A 343 -16.84 21.60 7.24
N GLU A 344 -17.91 21.50 6.47
CA GLU A 344 -18.91 22.57 6.44
C GLU A 344 -19.66 22.53 7.78
N GLY A 345 -19.37 23.47 8.69
CA GLY A 345 -20.25 23.74 9.85
C GLY A 345 -19.67 23.66 11.28
N ALA A 346 -18.36 23.50 11.51
CA ALA A 346 -17.80 23.53 12.88
C ALA A 346 -17.61 24.95 13.46
N ALA A 347 -18.44 25.91 13.05
CA ALA A 347 -18.46 27.28 13.57
C ALA A 347 -19.91 27.79 13.70
N ALA A 348 -20.76 27.07 14.41
CA ALA A 348 -21.95 27.64 15.06
C ALA A 348 -22.46 26.68 16.15
N THR A 349 -22.51 27.19 17.38
CA THR A 349 -23.32 26.70 18.52
C THR A 349 -23.03 25.31 19.08
N ALA A 350 -22.07 25.24 20.00
CA ALA A 350 -22.17 24.30 21.13
C ALA A 350 -23.22 24.87 22.12
N PRO A 351 -24.30 24.15 22.48
CA PRO A 351 -25.14 24.57 23.58
C PRO A 351 -24.35 24.38 24.87
N ALA A 352 -24.23 25.45 25.66
CA ALA A 352 -23.68 25.40 26.99
C ALA A 352 -24.47 24.36 27.81
N MET A 353 -23.80 23.28 28.23
CA MET A 353 -24.31 22.43 29.32
C MET A 353 -24.39 23.29 30.58
N ALA A 354 -25.60 23.74 30.89
CA ALA A 354 -25.91 24.29 32.20
C ALA A 354 -25.83 23.14 33.21
N LYS A 355 -24.82 23.22 34.10
CA LYS A 355 -24.85 22.52 35.39
C LYS A 355 -26.12 22.92 36.14
N ARG A 356 -26.96 21.95 36.45
CA ARG A 356 -27.64 21.82 37.75
C ARG A 356 -28.16 20.40 37.93
#